data_AF-A0A7W0IVZ2-F1
#
_entry.id   AF-A0A7W0IVZ2-F1
#
_cell.length_a   1.000
_cell.length_b   1.000
_cell.length_c   1.000
_cell.angle_alpha   90.00
_cell.angle_beta   90.00
_cell.angle_gamma   90.00
#
_symmetry.space_group_name_H-M   'P 1'
#
loop_
_entity.id
_entity.type
_entity.pdbx_description
1 polymer ?
#
loop_
_entity_poly.entity_id
_entity_poly.type
_entity_poly.pdbx_seq_one_letter_code
_entity_poly.pdbx_strand_id
1 'polypeptide(L)'
;MATIKVWEKSTLKLKWTAVIILCLVLIAVFYISKEPSDDIQEIPEGIFGKWETTNSKYEDRYFNITPDKVVFGVGKGNEAVYTLAGIQRNTEADPTLFTVTFEDNNGNSYEQSFYYENSASPVLRFKNQNEIQWRKNDPMKE
;
A
#
# COMPACT_ATOMS: atom_id res chain seq x y z
N MET A 1 -20.07 -39.21 -50.69
CA MET A 1 -20.52 -38.51 -49.46
C MET A 1 -19.51 -38.73 -48.31
N ALA A 2 -18.34 -38.10 -48.36
CA ALA A 2 -17.34 -38.19 -47.27
C ALA A 2 -16.56 -36.87 -47.03
N THR A 3 -16.69 -35.90 -47.93
CA THR A 3 -15.89 -34.67 -47.95
C THR A 3 -16.41 -33.56 -47.03
N ILE A 4 -17.72 -33.49 -46.79
CA ILE A 4 -18.33 -32.40 -45.99
C ILE A 4 -18.03 -32.56 -44.48
N LYS A 5 -17.96 -33.80 -43.98
CA LYS A 5 -17.82 -34.10 -42.55
C LYS A 5 -16.42 -33.82 -41.97
N VAL A 6 -15.40 -33.76 -42.84
CA VAL A 6 -14.00 -33.51 -42.44
C VAL A 6 -13.74 -32.02 -42.24
N TRP A 7 -14.37 -31.16 -43.05
CA TRP A 7 -14.19 -29.71 -43.04
C TRP A 7 -14.90 -29.01 -41.87
N GLU A 8 -16.05 -29.54 -41.45
CA GLU A 8 -16.75 -29.05 -40.25
C GLU A 8 -15.97 -29.37 -38.97
N LYS A 9 -15.37 -30.56 -38.89
CA LYS A 9 -14.53 -30.96 -37.75
C LYS A 9 -13.23 -30.17 -37.66
N SER A 10 -12.62 -29.77 -38.78
CA SER A 10 -11.36 -29.02 -38.77
C SER A 10 -11.55 -27.57 -38.33
N THR A 11 -12.63 -26.91 -38.76
CA THR A 11 -12.99 -25.55 -38.31
C THR A 11 -13.43 -25.53 -36.86
N LEU A 12 -14.10 -26.59 -36.38
CA LEU A 12 -14.42 -26.76 -34.96
C LEU A 12 -13.13 -26.88 -34.14
N LYS A 13 -12.23 -27.81 -34.47
CA LYS A 13 -10.95 -27.97 -33.77
C LYS A 13 -10.13 -26.67 -33.73
N LEU A 14 -10.10 -25.92 -34.83
CA LEU A 14 -9.39 -24.63 -34.91
C LEU A 14 -9.99 -23.55 -33.99
N LYS A 15 -11.33 -23.50 -33.88
CA LYS A 15 -12.03 -22.59 -32.96
C LYS A 15 -11.77 -22.98 -31.50
N TRP A 16 -11.81 -24.26 -31.17
CA TRP A 16 -11.53 -24.74 -29.82
C TRP A 16 -10.06 -24.50 -29.42
N THR A 17 -9.10 -24.67 -30.34
CA THR A 17 -7.70 -24.31 -30.06
C THR A 17 -7.51 -22.82 -29.81
N ALA A 18 -8.19 -21.95 -30.58
CA ALA A 18 -8.11 -20.51 -30.37
C ALA A 18 -8.72 -20.10 -29.01
N VAL A 19 -9.84 -20.72 -28.62
CA VAL A 19 -10.47 -20.50 -27.30
C VAL A 19 -9.55 -20.95 -26.17
N ILE A 20 -8.91 -22.11 -26.30
CA ILE A 20 -7.97 -22.63 -25.29
C ILE A 20 -6.76 -21.69 -25.14
N ILE A 21 -6.18 -21.21 -26.25
CA ILE A 21 -5.05 -20.27 -26.21
C ILE A 21 -5.48 -18.95 -25.54
N LEU A 22 -6.67 -18.43 -25.88
CA LEU A 22 -7.19 -17.20 -25.26
C LEU A 22 -7.39 -17.38 -23.75
N CYS A 23 -7.96 -18.51 -23.30
CA CYS A 23 -8.11 -18.82 -21.89
C CYS A 23 -6.74 -18.92 -21.19
N LEU A 24 -5.74 -19.56 -21.80
CA LEU A 24 -4.40 -19.66 -21.22
C LEU A 24 -3.71 -18.29 -21.10
N VAL A 25 -3.89 -17.41 -22.09
CA VAL A 25 -3.38 -16.02 -22.03
C VAL A 25 -4.07 -15.24 -20.92
N LEU A 26 -5.39 -15.34 -20.78
CA LEU A 26 -6.14 -14.66 -19.72
C LEU A 26 -5.74 -15.18 -18.33
N ILE A 27 -5.51 -16.49 -18.20
CA ILE A 27 -5.02 -17.10 -16.96
C ILE A 27 -3.60 -16.61 -16.66
N ALA A 28 -2.70 -16.58 -17.65
CA ALA A 28 -1.34 -16.07 -17.47
C ALA A 28 -1.34 -14.59 -17.05
N VAL A 29 -2.16 -13.75 -17.69
CA VAL A 29 -2.34 -12.34 -17.29
C VAL A 29 -2.87 -12.24 -15.86
N PHE A 30 -3.84 -13.09 -15.48
CA PHE A 30 -4.36 -13.12 -14.10
C PHE A 30 -3.31 -13.50 -13.07
N TYR A 31 -2.38 -14.40 -13.40
CA TYR A 31 -1.28 -14.79 -12.52
C TYR A 31 -0.14 -13.75 -12.49
N ILE A 32 0.11 -13.04 -13.59
CA ILE A 32 1.14 -11.97 -13.66
C ILE A 32 0.67 -10.73 -12.89
N SER A 33 -0.64 -10.43 -12.87
CA SER A 33 -1.21 -9.30 -12.12
C SER A 33 -1.24 -9.51 -10.59
N LYS A 34 -0.90 -10.70 -10.10
CA LYS A 34 -0.67 -10.92 -8.67
C LYS A 34 0.82 -10.71 -8.42
N GLU A 35 1.25 -9.48 -8.20
CA GLU A 35 2.54 -9.23 -7.57
C GLU A 35 2.49 -9.83 -6.15
N PRO A 36 3.34 -10.82 -5.84
CA PRO A 36 3.53 -11.26 -4.47
C PRO A 36 4.55 -10.30 -3.86
N SER A 37 4.11 -9.24 -3.21
CA SER A 37 4.98 -8.39 -2.38
C SER A 37 5.11 -8.98 -0.97
N ASP A 38 5.61 -10.22 -0.90
CA ASP A 38 6.04 -10.90 0.33
C ASP A 38 7.57 -10.86 0.46
N ASP A 39 8.21 -9.77 0.04
CA ASP A 39 9.55 -9.48 0.55
C ASP A 39 9.33 -8.95 1.97
N ILE A 40 9.50 -9.81 2.98
CA ILE A 40 9.48 -9.45 4.40
C ILE A 40 10.74 -8.61 4.65
N GLN A 41 10.78 -7.42 4.07
CA GLN A 41 11.75 -6.41 4.43
C GLN A 41 11.36 -5.90 5.80
N GLU A 42 12.25 -6.12 6.75
CA GLU A 42 12.10 -5.68 8.13
C GLU A 42 11.74 -4.19 8.16
N ILE A 43 10.50 -3.91 8.59
CA ILE A 43 10.00 -2.55 8.73
C ILE A 43 10.71 -1.92 9.93
N PRO A 44 11.41 -0.79 9.77
CA PRO A 44 12.11 -0.15 10.87
C PRO A 44 11.14 0.15 12.02
N GLU A 45 11.44 -0.34 13.23
CA GLU A 45 10.62 -0.07 14.43
C GLU A 45 10.44 1.44 14.67
N GLY A 46 11.41 2.23 14.19
CA GLY A 46 11.39 3.69 14.24
C GLY A 46 10.22 4.35 13.49
N ILE A 47 9.43 3.64 12.67
CA ILE A 47 8.22 4.17 12.02
C ILE A 47 7.03 4.24 12.99
N PHE A 48 6.95 3.31 13.95
CA PHE A 48 5.87 3.27 14.93
C PHE A 48 5.97 4.43 15.92
N GLY A 49 4.82 4.97 16.33
CA GLY A 49 4.69 6.06 17.28
C GLY A 49 3.97 7.27 16.71
N LYS A 50 3.87 8.31 17.55
CA LYS A 50 3.15 9.55 17.27
C LYS A 50 4.07 10.58 16.62
N TRP A 51 3.65 11.05 15.45
CA TRP A 51 4.32 12.02 14.62
C TRP A 51 3.54 13.33 14.62
N GLU A 52 4.22 14.43 14.93
CA GLU A 52 3.65 15.77 15.05
C GLU A 52 4.48 16.76 14.23
N THR A 53 3.91 17.93 13.92
CA THR A 53 4.63 18.96 13.15
C THR A 53 4.53 20.32 13.83
N THR A 54 5.56 21.14 13.66
CA THR A 54 5.57 22.54 14.11
C THR A 54 4.91 23.48 13.09
N ASN A 55 4.36 22.94 12.00
CA ASN A 55 3.65 23.75 11.01
C ASN A 55 2.31 24.22 11.60
N SER A 56 2.10 25.54 11.66
CA SER A 56 0.95 26.15 12.31
C SER A 56 -0.42 25.70 11.78
N LYS A 57 -0.48 25.30 10.52
CA LYS A 57 -1.71 24.77 9.91
C LYS A 57 -2.13 23.40 10.49
N TYR A 58 -1.23 22.71 11.16
CA TYR A 58 -1.39 21.33 11.65
C TYR A 58 -1.01 21.20 13.13
N GLU A 59 -0.96 22.30 13.90
CA GLU A 59 -0.54 22.31 15.31
C GLU A 59 -1.32 21.34 16.21
N ASP A 60 -2.61 21.12 15.92
CA ASP A 60 -3.49 20.21 16.67
C ASP A 60 -3.68 18.86 15.99
N ARG A 61 -2.79 18.52 15.04
CA ARG A 61 -2.88 17.31 14.22
C ARG A 61 -1.65 16.45 14.40
N TYR A 62 -1.86 15.14 14.32
CA TYR A 62 -0.80 14.16 14.45
C TYR A 62 -1.09 12.94 13.58
N PHE A 63 -0.06 12.16 13.31
CA PHE A 63 -0.14 10.87 12.66
C PHE A 63 0.51 9.82 13.54
N ASN A 64 -0.23 8.81 13.96
CA ASN A 64 0.26 7.78 14.87
C ASN A 64 0.11 6.41 14.23
N ILE A 65 1.20 5.64 14.21
CA ILE A 65 1.20 4.26 13.72
C ILE A 65 1.54 3.36 14.89
N THR A 66 0.67 2.40 15.20
CA THR A 66 0.94 1.31 16.15
C THR A 66 0.98 -0.02 15.38
N PRO A 67 1.41 -1.13 16.01
CA PRO A 67 1.42 -2.44 15.34
C PRO A 67 0.04 -2.91 14.83
N ASP A 68 -1.04 -2.35 15.36
CA ASP A 68 -2.43 -2.75 15.07
C ASP A 68 -3.27 -1.64 14.42
N LYS A 69 -2.84 -0.37 14.48
CA LYS A 69 -3.68 0.77 14.09
C LYS A 69 -2.91 1.88 13.40
N VAL A 70 -3.67 2.65 12.62
CA VAL A 70 -3.28 3.97 12.12
C VAL A 70 -4.28 4.99 12.68
N VAL A 71 -3.77 6.04 13.32
CA VAL A 71 -4.57 7.10 13.92
C VAL A 71 -4.17 8.46 13.36
N PHE A 72 -5.15 9.21 12.88
CA PHE A 72 -4.99 10.61 12.48
C PHE A 72 -5.66 11.51 13.50
N GLY A 73 -4.89 12.38 14.13
CA GLY A 73 -5.44 13.53 14.85
C GLY A 73 -5.95 14.55 13.84
N VAL A 74 -7.27 14.69 13.72
CA VAL A 74 -7.91 15.56 12.70
C VAL A 74 -8.19 16.98 13.23
N GLY A 75 -7.70 17.29 14.43
CA GLY A 75 -7.84 18.57 15.11
C GLY A 75 -8.96 18.60 16.15
N LYS A 76 -8.89 19.59 17.04
CA LYS A 76 -9.85 19.80 18.15
C LYS A 76 -10.04 18.57 19.06
N GLY A 77 -9.00 17.76 19.22
CA GLY A 77 -9.04 16.54 20.02
C GLY A 77 -9.81 15.37 19.38
N ASN A 78 -10.18 15.47 18.10
CA ASN A 78 -10.83 14.37 17.39
C ASN A 78 -9.80 13.47 16.71
N GLU A 79 -10.14 12.19 16.61
CA GLU A 79 -9.30 11.15 16.02
C GLU A 79 -10.07 10.38 14.95
N ALA A 80 -9.38 10.07 13.86
CA ALA A 80 -9.82 9.06 12.91
C ALA A 80 -8.93 7.82 13.09
N VAL A 81 -9.53 6.72 13.54
CA VAL A 81 -8.85 5.48 13.92
C VAL A 81 -9.16 4.40 12.89
N TYR A 82 -8.12 3.72 12.41
CA TYR A 82 -8.19 2.68 11.39
C TYR A 82 -7.38 1.46 11.84
N THR A 83 -7.76 0.29 11.35
CA THR A 83 -7.00 -0.96 11.56
C THR A 83 -5.83 -0.98 10.59
N LEU A 84 -4.61 -1.25 11.08
CA LEU A 84 -3.45 -1.42 10.20
C LEU A 84 -3.56 -2.77 9.48
N ALA A 85 -3.57 -2.74 8.15
CA ALA A 85 -3.62 -3.93 7.31
C ALA A 85 -2.23 -4.35 6.80
N GLY A 86 -1.33 -3.39 6.60
CA GLY A 86 0.03 -3.69 6.16
C GLY A 86 0.92 -2.46 6.02
N ILE A 87 2.23 -2.70 5.94
CA ILE A 87 3.23 -1.69 5.63
C ILE A 87 4.13 -2.23 4.54
N GLN A 88 4.24 -1.51 3.43
CA GLN A 88 5.14 -1.83 2.33
C GLN A 88 6.29 -0.83 2.31
N ARG A 89 7.50 -1.35 2.14
CA ARG A 89 8.72 -0.56 1.95
C ARG A 89 9.14 -0.65 0.49
N ASN A 90 9.35 0.49 -0.15
CA ASN A 90 9.95 0.57 -1.48
C ASN A 90 11.42 1.03 -1.34
N THR A 91 12.35 0.08 -1.43
CA THR A 91 13.80 0.33 -1.36
C THR A 91 14.41 0.86 -2.64
N GLU A 92 13.71 0.80 -3.77
CA GLU A 92 14.20 1.35 -5.04
C GLU A 92 13.99 2.87 -5.12
N ALA A 93 13.16 3.43 -4.23
CA ALA A 93 12.97 4.87 -4.09
C ALA A 93 14.07 5.51 -3.23
N ASP A 94 14.60 6.64 -3.70
CA ASP A 94 15.49 7.54 -2.94
C ASP A 94 14.82 8.93 -2.80
N PRO A 95 14.41 9.36 -1.59
CA PRO A 95 14.49 8.64 -0.32
C PRO A 95 13.50 7.46 -0.23
N THR A 96 13.78 6.50 0.69
CA THR A 96 12.95 5.29 0.88
C THR A 96 11.50 5.67 1.16
N LEU A 97 10.59 5.11 0.36
CA LEU A 97 9.16 5.35 0.46
C LEU A 97 8.49 4.20 1.20
N PHE A 98 7.67 4.52 2.19
CA PHE A 98 6.81 3.58 2.89
C PHE A 98 5.36 3.87 2.50
N THR A 99 4.55 2.82 2.36
CA THR A 99 3.09 2.92 2.19
C THR A 99 2.45 2.08 3.28
N VAL A 100 1.63 2.72 4.11
CA VAL A 100 0.76 2.02 5.07
C VAL A 100 -0.61 1.81 4.45
N THR A 101 -1.12 0.59 4.53
CA THR A 101 -2.48 0.23 4.14
C THR A 101 -3.30 0.04 5.42
N PHE A 102 -4.48 0.66 5.48
CA PHE A 102 -5.34 0.61 6.66
C PHE A 102 -6.82 0.60 6.28
N GLU A 103 -7.64 0.05 7.17
CA GLU A 103 -9.05 -0.22 6.93
C GLU A 103 -9.97 0.48 7.93
N ASP A 104 -11.13 0.95 7.47
CA ASP A 104 -12.21 1.41 8.34
C ASP A 104 -13.07 0.22 8.85
N ASN A 105 -14.03 0.52 9.72
CA ASN A 105 -14.95 -0.50 10.27
C ASN A 105 -15.87 -1.15 9.21
N ASN A 106 -15.94 -0.60 8.00
CA ASN A 106 -16.73 -1.14 6.90
C ASN A 106 -15.88 -2.02 5.96
N GLY A 107 -14.59 -2.17 6.24
CA GLY A 107 -13.63 -2.88 5.38
C GLY A 107 -13.20 -2.07 4.15
N ASN A 108 -13.43 -0.76 4.13
CA ASN A 108 -12.85 0.09 3.09
C ASN A 108 -11.35 0.24 3.35
N SER A 109 -10.54 -0.07 2.34
CA SER A 109 -9.08 0.01 2.41
C SER A 109 -8.57 1.34 1.87
N TYR A 110 -7.58 1.92 2.55
CA TYR A 110 -6.95 3.19 2.26
C TYR A 110 -5.43 3.07 2.34
N GLU A 111 -4.73 3.99 1.69
CA GLU A 111 -3.28 4.04 1.68
C GLU A 111 -2.76 5.43 2.07
N GLN A 112 -1.67 5.46 2.83
CA GLN A 112 -0.90 6.67 3.07
C GLN A 112 0.58 6.39 2.84
N SER A 113 1.17 7.11 1.88
CA SER A 113 2.61 7.01 1.62
C SER A 113 3.41 8.14 2.28
N PHE A 114 4.59 7.83 2.80
CA PHE A 114 5.52 8.77 3.41
C PHE A 114 6.97 8.36 3.22
N TYR A 115 7.85 9.35 3.22
CA TYR A 115 9.29 9.17 3.33
C TYR A 115 9.69 9.15 4.80
N TYR A 116 10.61 8.28 5.16
CA TYR A 116 11.12 8.14 6.52
C TYR A 116 12.65 8.22 6.54
N GLU A 117 13.18 9.16 7.30
CA GLU A 117 14.61 9.33 7.54
C GLU A 117 14.97 8.78 8.91
N ASN A 118 15.60 7.61 8.94
CA ASN A 118 16.14 7.03 10.16
C ASN A 118 17.45 7.72 10.53
N SER A 119 17.37 8.74 11.40
CA SER A 119 18.52 9.50 11.89
C SER A 119 18.42 9.73 13.41
N ALA A 120 19.40 10.40 14.01
CA ALA A 120 19.34 10.78 15.43
C ALA A 120 18.11 11.66 15.79
N SER A 121 17.54 12.35 14.81
CA SER A 121 16.26 13.05 14.95
C SER A 121 15.33 12.60 13.81
N PRO A 122 14.58 11.49 13.99
CA PRO A 122 13.79 10.90 12.94
C PRO A 122 12.76 11.87 12.36
N VAL A 123 12.62 11.85 11.03
CA VAL A 123 11.66 12.70 10.31
C VAL A 123 10.81 11.84 9.37
N LEU A 124 9.52 12.12 9.37
CA LEU A 124 8.54 11.60 8.42
C LEU A 124 8.02 12.74 7.56
N ARG A 125 7.89 12.50 6.25
CA ARG A 125 7.28 13.46 5.30
C ARG A 125 6.27 12.75 4.44
N PHE A 126 5.02 13.22 4.41
CA PHE A 126 4.02 12.62 3.53
C PHE A 126 4.39 12.86 2.07
N LYS A 127 4.16 11.84 1.22
CA LYS A 127 4.47 11.92 -0.22
C LYS A 127 3.78 13.10 -0.92
N ASN A 128 2.58 13.46 -0.47
CA ASN A 128 1.78 14.56 -1.00
C ASN A 128 2.04 15.93 -0.32
N GLN A 129 2.90 15.98 0.72
CA GLN A 129 3.23 17.17 1.50
C GLN A 129 4.71 17.11 1.94
N ASN A 130 5.61 16.97 0.98
CA ASN A 130 7.03 16.69 1.25
C ASN A 130 7.77 17.90 1.86
N GLU A 131 7.15 19.07 1.91
CA GLU A 131 7.67 20.25 2.58
C GLU A 131 7.44 20.23 4.11
N ILE A 132 6.50 19.40 4.59
CA ILE A 132 6.12 19.35 5.99
C ILE A 132 6.88 18.23 6.70
N GLN A 133 7.65 18.60 7.71
CA GLN A 133 8.37 17.67 8.56
C GLN A 133 7.49 17.26 9.74
N TRP A 134 7.29 15.96 9.88
CA TRP A 134 6.68 15.33 11.04
C TRP A 134 7.77 14.68 11.87
N ARG A 135 7.79 14.94 13.17
CA ARG A 135 8.80 14.47 14.11
C ARG A 135 8.13 13.66 15.20
N LYS A 136 8.83 12.65 15.72
CA LYS A 136 8.35 11.94 16.89
C LYS A 136 8.29 12.89 18.08
N ASN A 137 7.17 12.87 18.79
CA ASN A 137 7.14 13.48 20.11
C ASN A 137 7.94 12.57 21.06
N ASP A 138 8.92 13.15 21.75
CA ASP A 138 9.78 12.41 22.67
C ASP A 138 8.96 12.09 23.93
N PRO A 139 8.73 10.81 24.29
CA PRO A 139 7.95 10.45 25.47
C PRO A 139 8.61 10.89 26.80
N MET A 140 9.80 11.51 26.78
CA MET A 140 10.47 12.03 27.98
C MET A 140 10.11 13.48 28.38
N LYS A 141 9.03 14.07 27.83
CA LYS A 141 8.51 15.38 28.27
C LYS A 141 7.04 15.31 28.70
N GLU A 142 6.76 14.56 29.76
CA GLU A 142 5.65 14.83 30.69
C GLU A 142 6.14 14.71 32.14
#